data_AF-A0A1T4NUR9-F1
#
_entry.id   AF-A0A1T4NUR9-F1
#
_cell.length_a   1.000
_cell.length_b   1.000
_cell.length_c   1.000
_cell.angle_alpha   90.00
_cell.angle_beta   90.00
_cell.angle_gamma   90.00
#
_symmetry.space_group_name_H-M   'P 1'
#
loop_
_entity.id
_entity.type
_entity.pdbx_description
1 polymer ?
#
loop_
_entity_poly.entity_id
_entity_poly.type
_entity_poly.pdbx_seq_one_letter_code
_entity_poly.pdbx_strand_id
1 'polypeptide(L)'
;MKAKSNKIKSKKNVVIGFVVAIIVALVGYCSFCLITNAADISRLKTESQELNTKYQQQLDENKKVKSILNSDDKDEYIEQKAREKGYVKDGEVVYYDISSSK
;
A
#
# COMPACT_ATOMS: atom_id res chain seq x y z
N MET A 1 37.80 2.51 -63.83
CA MET A 1 37.26 3.49 -62.85
C MET A 1 35.76 3.21 -62.68
N LYS A 2 35.28 2.83 -61.49
CA LYS A 2 33.83 2.65 -61.25
C LYS A 2 33.30 3.87 -60.50
N ALA A 3 32.56 4.71 -61.21
CA ALA A 3 31.90 5.88 -60.63
C ALA A 3 30.79 5.42 -59.67
N LYS A 4 30.89 5.81 -58.40
CA LYS A 4 29.80 5.65 -57.42
C LYS A 4 28.70 6.65 -57.77
N SER A 5 27.59 6.15 -58.31
CA SER A 5 26.37 6.94 -58.51
C SER A 5 25.80 7.31 -57.14
N ASN A 6 25.88 8.60 -56.80
CA ASN A 6 25.33 9.14 -55.57
C ASN A 6 23.85 9.49 -55.84
N LYS A 7 22.92 8.65 -55.36
CA LYS A 7 21.48 8.88 -55.52
C LYS A 7 21.07 10.09 -54.66
N ILE A 8 20.94 11.25 -55.29
CA ILE A 8 20.37 12.45 -54.66
C ILE A 8 18.90 12.16 -54.35
N LYS A 9 18.56 11.96 -53.07
CA LYS A 9 17.19 11.74 -52.63
C LYS A 9 16.38 13.02 -52.87
N SER A 10 15.15 12.89 -53.40
CA SER A 10 14.29 14.03 -53.64
C SER A 10 13.93 14.73 -52.33
N LYS A 11 13.81 16.07 -52.35
CA LYS A 11 13.44 16.87 -51.16
C LYS A 11 12.17 16.35 -50.48
N LYS A 12 11.19 15.87 -51.26
CA LYS A 12 9.95 15.25 -50.74
C LYS A 12 10.22 14.00 -49.91
N ASN A 13 11.14 13.12 -50.34
CA ASN A 13 11.44 11.89 -49.61
C ASN A 13 12.21 12.16 -48.30
N VAL A 14 13.00 13.24 -48.26
CA VAL A 14 13.68 13.68 -47.02
C VAL A 14 12.66 14.24 -46.02
N VAL A 15 11.72 15.06 -46.48
CA VAL A 15 10.65 15.62 -45.63
C VAL A 15 9.75 14.52 -45.07
N ILE A 16 9.35 13.55 -45.90
CA ILE A 16 8.54 12.41 -45.44
C ILE A 16 9.29 11.59 -44.39
N GLY A 17 10.58 11.32 -44.60
CA GLY A 17 11.41 10.61 -43.62
C GLY A 17 11.50 11.34 -42.27
N PHE A 18 11.59 12.67 -42.30
CA PHE A 18 11.65 13.50 -41.09
C PHE A 18 10.31 13.50 -40.34
N VAL A 19 9.18 13.61 -41.05
CA VAL A 19 7.85 13.54 -40.45
C VAL A 19 7.59 12.17 -39.80
N VAL A 20 7.97 11.08 -40.46
CA VAL A 20 7.86 9.72 -39.89
C VAL A 20 8.70 9.58 -38.64
N ALA A 21 9.92 10.12 -38.61
CA ALA A 21 10.77 10.09 -37.43
C ALA A 21 10.14 10.82 -36.22
N ILE A 22 9.49 11.97 -36.46
CA ILE A 22 8.76 12.71 -35.41
C ILE A 22 7.57 11.90 -34.88
N ILE A 23 6.80 11.26 -35.77
CA ILE A 23 5.66 10.43 -35.37
C ILE A 23 6.12 9.25 -34.52
N VAL A 24 7.20 8.57 -34.92
CA VAL A 24 7.76 7.45 -34.14
C VAL A 24 8.25 7.92 -32.78
N ALA A 25 8.88 9.10 -32.69
CA ALA A 25 9.32 9.68 -31.42
C ALA A 25 8.12 10.02 -30.50
N LEU A 26 7.05 10.60 -31.04
CA LEU A 26 5.83 10.89 -30.30
C LEU A 26 5.16 9.63 -29.76
N VAL A 27 4.99 8.60 -30.61
CA VAL A 27 4.39 7.32 -30.21
C VAL A 27 5.26 6.63 -29.14
N GLY A 28 6.59 6.65 -29.29
CA GLY A 28 7.51 6.10 -28.29
C GLY A 28 7.40 6.82 -26.95
N TYR A 29 7.33 8.15 -26.95
CA TYR A 29 7.17 8.95 -25.73
C TYR A 29 5.82 8.70 -25.04
N CYS A 30 4.72 8.66 -25.80
CA CYS A 30 3.41 8.32 -25.25
C CYS A 30 3.38 6.92 -24.64
N SER A 31 4.00 5.93 -25.30
CA SER A 31 4.06 4.55 -24.80
C SER A 31 4.85 4.46 -23.49
N PHE A 32 5.97 5.18 -23.38
CA PHE A 32 6.74 5.28 -22.14
C PHE A 32 5.92 5.90 -21.01
N CYS A 33 5.18 6.98 -21.29
CA CYS A 33 4.33 7.67 -20.32
C CYS A 33 3.19 6.76 -19.81
N LEU A 34 2.58 5.94 -20.67
CA LEU A 34 1.55 4.99 -20.25
C LEU A 34 2.06 3.93 -19.28
N ILE A 35 3.28 3.42 -19.49
CA ILE A 35 3.91 2.42 -18.61
C ILE A 35 4.20 3.00 -17.23
N THR A 36 4.75 4.22 -17.17
CA THR A 36 5.05 4.89 -15.89
C THR A 36 3.77 5.20 -15.12
N ASN A 37 2.73 5.67 -15.80
CA ASN A 37 1.44 5.94 -15.16
C ASN A 37 0.72 4.65 -14.69
N ALA A 38 0.84 3.53 -15.42
CA ALA A 38 0.26 2.26 -15.00
C ALA A 38 0.92 1.69 -13.72
N ALA A 39 2.24 1.86 -13.59
CA ALA A 39 2.97 1.48 -12.39
C ALA A 39 2.54 2.31 -11.16
N ASP A 40 2.34 3.61 -11.34
CA ASP A 40 1.85 4.48 -10.27
C ASP A 40 0.40 4.18 -9.88
N ILE A 41 -0.50 3.89 -10.84
CA ILE A 41 -1.89 3.49 -10.54
C ILE A 41 -1.96 2.22 -9.71
N SER A 42 -1.12 1.22 -10.00
CA SER A 42 -1.06 -0.02 -9.22
C SER A 42 -0.58 0.24 -7.79
N ARG A 43 0.47 1.07 -7.64
CA ARG A 43 1.02 1.43 -6.33
C ARG A 43 0.02 2.23 -5.49
N LEU A 44 -0.64 3.24 -6.07
CA LEU A 44 -1.70 4.01 -5.40
C LEU A 44 -2.89 3.13 -5.01
N LYS A 45 -3.26 2.14 -5.84
CA LYS A 45 -4.35 1.22 -5.53
C LYS A 45 -4.00 0.32 -4.35
N THR A 46 -2.78 -0.21 -4.29
CA THR A 46 -2.30 -1.02 -3.16
C THR A 46 -2.26 -0.20 -1.87
N GLU A 47 -1.73 1.02 -1.93
CA GLU A 47 -1.68 1.92 -0.76
C GLU A 47 -3.08 2.29 -0.26
N SER A 48 -4.01 2.57 -1.18
CA SER A 48 -5.42 2.82 -0.83
C SER A 48 -6.10 1.60 -0.21
N GLN A 49 -5.80 0.39 -0.69
CA GLN A 49 -6.36 -0.84 -0.12
C GLN A 49 -5.78 -1.16 1.26
N GLU A 50 -4.47 -0.98 1.46
CA GLU A 50 -3.85 -1.14 2.77
C GLU A 50 -4.40 -0.11 3.78
N LEU A 51 -4.53 1.15 3.37
CA LEU A 51 -5.05 2.20 4.23
C LEU A 51 -6.53 1.96 4.59
N ASN A 52 -7.34 1.54 3.62
CA ASN A 52 -8.74 1.18 3.89
C ASN A 52 -8.85 -0.04 4.80
N THR A 53 -7.96 -1.03 4.66
CA THR A 53 -7.92 -2.20 5.55
C THR A 53 -7.57 -1.79 6.98
N LYS A 54 -6.54 -0.95 7.17
CA LYS A 54 -6.17 -0.40 8.48
C LYS A 54 -7.30 0.44 9.08
N TYR A 55 -7.98 1.25 8.26
CA TYR A 55 -9.11 2.06 8.71
C TYR A 55 -10.28 1.20 9.19
N GLN A 56 -10.63 0.14 8.46
CA GLN A 56 -11.70 -0.78 8.87
C GLN A 56 -11.32 -1.55 10.14
N GLN A 57 -10.06 -2.01 10.26
CA GLN A 57 -9.56 -2.64 11.49
C GLN A 57 -9.68 -1.71 12.70
N GLN A 58 -9.26 -0.45 12.57
CA GLN A 58 -9.38 0.54 13.63
C GLN A 58 -10.84 0.88 13.96
N LEU A 59 -11.73 0.91 12.97
CA LEU A 59 -13.17 1.09 13.19
C LEU A 59 -13.76 -0.05 14.00
N ASP A 60 -13.42 -1.29 13.66
CA ASP A 60 -13.91 -2.48 14.36
C ASP A 60 -13.32 -2.59 15.77
N GLU A 61 -12.04 -2.28 15.96
CA GLU A 61 -11.44 -2.16 17.29
C GLU A 61 -12.12 -1.08 18.12
N ASN A 62 -12.35 0.11 17.56
CA ASN A 62 -13.05 1.17 18.26
C ASN A 62 -14.50 0.81 18.60
N LYS A 63 -15.21 0.09 17.71
CA LYS A 63 -16.55 -0.42 18.00
C LYS A 63 -16.54 -1.42 19.14
N LYS A 64 -15.57 -2.36 19.16
CA LYS A 64 -15.40 -3.34 20.26
C LYS A 64 -15.08 -2.65 21.59
N VAL A 65 -14.16 -1.71 21.59
CA VAL A 65 -13.81 -0.93 22.79
C VAL A 65 -15.03 -0.13 23.28
N LYS A 66 -15.79 0.49 22.37
CA LYS A 66 -17.03 1.21 22.73
C LYS A 66 -18.13 0.29 23.21
N SER A 67 -18.30 -0.92 22.66
CA SER A 67 -19.32 -1.85 23.15
C SER A 67 -19.01 -2.32 24.56
N ILE A 68 -17.74 -2.60 24.85
CA ILE A 68 -17.28 -2.98 26.20
C ILE A 68 -17.38 -1.80 27.17
N LEU A 69 -17.12 -0.58 26.71
CA LEU A 69 -17.23 0.62 27.54
C LEU A 69 -18.68 0.93 27.94
N ASN A 70 -19.65 0.58 27.09
CA ASN A 70 -21.08 0.86 27.31
C ASN A 70 -21.87 -0.35 27.84
N SER A 71 -21.24 -1.52 28.01
CA SER A 71 -21.88 -2.69 28.62
C SER A 71 -21.84 -2.60 30.15
N ASP A 72 -22.86 -3.13 30.80
CA ASP A 72 -22.94 -3.22 32.27
C ASP A 72 -21.79 -4.05 32.88
N ASP A 73 -21.13 -4.90 32.09
CA ASP A 73 -20.00 -5.77 32.48
C ASP A 73 -18.61 -5.10 32.35
N LYS A 74 -18.57 -3.78 32.21
CA LYS A 74 -17.31 -3.01 32.02
C LYS A 74 -16.29 -3.27 33.13
N ASP A 75 -16.76 -3.36 34.38
CA ASP A 75 -15.89 -3.54 35.55
C ASP A 75 -15.22 -4.92 35.52
N GLU A 76 -15.95 -5.97 35.13
CA GLU A 76 -15.42 -7.33 34.97
C GLU A 76 -14.36 -7.39 33.86
N TYR A 77 -14.58 -6.72 32.74
CA TYR A 77 -13.59 -6.63 31.66
C TYR A 77 -12.30 -5.92 32.10
N ILE A 78 -12.44 -4.82 32.86
CA ILE A 78 -11.29 -4.08 33.39
C ILE A 78 -10.50 -4.95 34.37
N GLU A 79 -11.18 -5.68 35.25
CA GLU A 79 -10.56 -6.61 36.20
C GLU A 79 -9.81 -7.73 35.49
N GLN A 80 -10.39 -8.33 34.45
CA GLN A 80 -9.72 -9.34 33.64
C GLN A 80 -8.43 -8.80 33.01
N LYS A 81 -8.49 -7.62 32.38
CA LYS A 81 -7.31 -6.97 31.76
C LYS A 81 -6.27 -6.54 32.79
N ALA A 82 -6.69 -6.18 33.99
CA ALA A 82 -5.80 -5.86 35.10
C ALA A 82 -5.06 -7.12 35.59
N ARG A 83 -5.78 -8.23 35.79
CA ARG A 83 -5.19 -9.52 36.17
C ARG A 83 -4.24 -10.08 35.12
N GLU A 84 -4.55 -9.96 33.82
CA GLU A 84 -3.63 -10.32 32.72
C GLU A 84 -2.29 -9.56 32.80
N LYS A 85 -2.30 -8.33 33.32
CA LYS A 85 -1.10 -7.50 33.52
C LYS A 85 -0.45 -7.71 34.90
N GLY A 86 -0.97 -8.62 35.73
CA GLY A 86 -0.47 -8.90 37.06
C GLY A 86 -0.92 -7.92 38.14
N TYR A 87 -1.91 -7.07 37.87
CA TYR A 87 -2.53 -6.23 38.89
C TYR A 87 -3.56 -7.02 39.70
N VAL A 88 -3.71 -6.64 40.97
CA VAL A 88 -4.64 -7.25 41.93
C VAL A 88 -5.49 -6.15 42.57
N LYS A 89 -6.68 -6.49 43.07
CA LYS A 89 -7.46 -5.50 43.82
C LYS A 89 -6.77 -5.13 45.12
N ASP A 90 -7.06 -3.91 45.59
CA ASP A 90 -6.56 -3.47 46.89
C ASP A 90 -7.05 -4.41 48.00
N GLY A 91 -6.11 -4.90 48.82
CA GLY A 91 -6.36 -5.89 49.86
C GLY A 91 -6.52 -7.36 49.41
N GLU A 92 -6.39 -7.67 48.11
CA GLU A 92 -6.45 -9.05 47.61
C GLU A 92 -5.10 -9.77 47.77
N VAL A 93 -5.10 -10.95 48.39
CA VAL A 93 -3.89 -11.79 48.55
C VAL A 93 -3.88 -12.88 47.48
N VAL A 94 -2.88 -12.87 46.59
CA VAL A 94 -2.71 -13.85 45.51
C VAL A 94 -1.60 -14.83 45.87
N TYR A 95 -1.90 -16.13 45.79
CA TYR A 95 -0.94 -17.22 46.01
C TYR A 95 -0.51 -17.82 44.68
N TYR A 96 0.80 -17.95 44.48
CA TYR A 96 1.38 -18.64 43.33
C TYR A 96 1.78 -20.05 43.72
N ASP A 97 1.36 -21.04 42.93
CA ASP A 97 1.78 -22.42 43.13
C ASP A 97 3.22 -22.59 42.63
N ILE A 98 4.15 -22.79 43.57
CA ILE A 98 5.57 -23.01 43.31
C ILE A 98 5.93 -24.50 43.20
N SER A 99 4.97 -25.42 43.33
CA SER A 99 5.22 -26.87 43.30
C SER A 99 5.76 -27.38 41.96
N SER A 100 5.57 -26.59 40.89
CA SER A 100 6.04 -26.90 39.53
C SER A 100 7.42 -26.32 39.19
N SER A 101 8.05 -25.56 40.10
CA SER A 101 9.40 -25.04 39.91
C SER A 101 10.44 -25.99 40.52
N LYS A 102 10.66 -27.15 39.88
CA LYS A 102 11.76 -28.07 40.19
C LYS A 102 12.45 -28.55 38.92
#